data_AF-A0AAD2HGL2-F1
#
_entry.id   AF-A0AAD2HGL2-F1
#
_cell.length_a   1.000
_cell.length_b   1.000
_cell.length_c   1.000
_cell.angle_alpha   90.00
_cell.angle_beta   90.00
_cell.angle_gamma   90.00
#
_symmetry.space_group_name_H-M   'P 1'
#
loop_
_entity.id
_entity.type
_entity.pdbx_description
1 polymer ?
#
loop_
_entity_poly.entity_id
_entity_poly.type
_entity_poly.pdbx_seq_one_letter_code
_entity_poly.pdbx_strand_id
1 'polypeptide(L)' 'MRYRSVWFFVRWKGYDPSHDQWVKHADIFAEDAVAAFYRKYPGKPHVIAATVFDSLSFQHPSATIRTLRRGAAIQGGG' A
#
# COMPACT_ATOMS: atom_id res chain seq x y z
N MET A 1 1.67 20.76 9.18
CA MET A 1 0.49 19.94 9.50
C MET A 1 0.80 18.48 9.15
N ARG A 2 0.75 17.56 10.13
CA ARG A 2 1.21 16.17 9.99
C ARG A 2 0.05 15.26 9.56
N TYR A 3 -0.16 15.07 8.26
CA TYR A 3 -1.07 14.02 7.77
C TYR A 3 -0.29 12.70 7.66
N ARG A 4 -0.16 11.98 8.77
CA ARG A 4 0.48 10.64 8.83
C ARG A 4 -0.49 9.59 9.40
N SER A 5 -1.67 9.50 8.81
CA SER A 5 -2.70 8.55 9.27
C SER A 5 -2.68 7.30 8.38
N VAL A 6 -2.61 6.13 9.01
CA VAL A 6 -2.76 4.84 8.33
C VAL A 6 -4.25 4.52 8.23
N TRP A 7 -4.67 4.07 7.05
CA TRP A 7 -6.04 3.68 6.76
C TRP A 7 -6.06 2.25 6.22
N PHE A 8 -7.11 1.52 6.57
CA PHE A 8 -7.37 0.17 6.09
C PHE A 8 -8.67 0.15 5.33
N PHE A 9 -8.71 -0.64 4.26
CA PHE A 9 -9.95 -0.93 3.57
C PHE A 9 -10.60 -2.15 4.23
N VAL A 10 -11.69 -1.91 4.96
CA VAL A 10 -12.31 -2.90 5.84
C VAL A 10 -13.57 -3.46 5.19
N ARG A 11 -13.66 -4.78 5.17
CA ARG A 11 -14.88 -5.55 4.86
C ARG A 11 -15.62 -5.84 6.16
N TRP A 12 -16.87 -5.40 6.26
CA TRP A 12 -17.70 -5.63 7.44
C TRP A 12 -18.40 -6.99 7.38
N LYS A 13 -18.40 -7.70 8.52
CA LYS A 13 -19.10 -8.99 8.63
C LYS A 13 -20.61 -8.75 8.57
N GLY A 14 -21.30 -9.49 7.71
CA GLY A 14 -22.76 -9.37 7.54
C GLY A 14 -23.21 -8.24 6.61
N TYR A 15 -22.27 -7.55 5.96
CA TYR A 15 -22.56 -6.53 4.95
C TYR A 15 -22.00 -6.93 3.59
N ASP A 16 -22.69 -6.47 2.55
CA ASP A 16 -22.26 -6.61 1.18
C ASP A 16 -20.99 -5.81 0.88
N PRO A 17 -20.24 -6.17 -0.18
CA PRO A 17 -19.09 -5.42 -0.67
C PRO A 17 -19.29 -3.92 -0.84
N SER A 18 -20.52 -3.50 -1.10
CA SER A 18 -20.88 -2.09 -1.26
C SER A 18 -20.65 -1.26 0.01
N HIS A 19 -20.56 -1.90 1.17
CA HIS A 19 -20.35 -1.22 2.45
C HIS A 19 -18.88 -1.16 2.88
N ASP A 20 -17.96 -1.61 2.03
CA ASP A 20 -16.54 -1.56 2.34
C ASP A 20 -16.06 -0.11 2.43
N GLN A 21 -15.34 0.19 3.50
CA GLN A 21 -14.95 1.56 3.82
C GLN A 21 -13.48 1.65 4.20
N TRP A 22 -12.90 2.80 3.89
CA TRP A 22 -11.60 3.18 4.42
C TRP A 22 -11.77 3.67 5.85
N VAL A 23 -11.17 2.96 6.79
CA VAL A 23 -11.22 3.24 8.23
C VAL A 23 -9.82 3.57 8.72
N LYS A 24 -9.69 4.58 9.59
CA LYS A 24 -8.40 4.92 10.20
C LYS A 24 -7.97 3.81 11.14
N HIS A 25 -6.67 3.57 11.24
CA HIS A 25 -6.12 2.61 12.20
C HIS A 25 -6.60 2.86 13.64
N ALA A 26 -6.71 4.13 14.04
CA ALA A 26 -7.16 4.52 15.38
C ALA A 26 -8.62 4.12 15.69
N ASP A 27 -9.45 3.91 14.67
CA ASP A 27 -10.87 3.58 14.79
C ASP A 27 -11.13 2.06 14.61
N ILE A 28 -10.06 1.26 14.44
CA ILE A 28 -10.16 -0.21 14.26
C ILE A 28 -9.82 -0.90 15.59
N PHE A 29 -10.85 -1.40 16.26
CA PHE A 29 -10.72 -2.14 17.53
C PHE A 29 -10.54 -3.65 17.34
N ALA A 30 -9.92 -4.07 16.23
CA ALA A 30 -9.75 -5.47 15.85
C ALA A 30 -8.28 -5.80 15.59
N GLU A 31 -7.48 -5.76 16.66
CA GLU A 31 -6.02 -5.95 16.59
C GLU A 31 -5.61 -7.29 15.97
N ASP A 32 -6.37 -8.37 16.25
CA ASP A 32 -6.11 -9.70 15.68
C ASP A 32 -6.23 -9.72 14.16
N ALA A 33 -7.24 -9.04 13.62
CA ALA A 33 -7.46 -8.97 12.17
C ALA A 33 -6.34 -8.18 11.48
N VAL A 34 -5.88 -7.11 12.12
CA VAL A 34 -4.74 -6.31 11.64
C VAL A 34 -3.44 -7.12 11.70
N ALA A 35 -3.19 -7.85 12.79
CA ALA A 35 -2.04 -8.72 12.93
C ALA A 35 -2.04 -9.84 11.89
N ALA A 36 -3.20 -10.49 11.67
CA ALA A 36 -3.35 -11.50 10.62
C ALA A 36 -3.09 -10.93 9.23
N PHE A 37 -3.57 -9.72 8.94
CA PHE A 37 -3.29 -9.02 7.68
C PHE A 37 -1.79 -8.81 7.46
N TYR A 38 -1.06 -8.33 8.47
CA TYR A 38 0.38 -8.10 8.34
C TYR A 38 1.21 -9.38 8.29
N ARG A 39 0.80 -10.45 8.99
CA ARG A 39 1.40 -11.78 8.84
C ARG A 39 1.29 -12.29 7.41
N LYS A 40 0.14 -12.05 6.77
CA LYS A 40 -0.10 -12.43 5.37
C LYS A 40 0.66 -11.54 4.39
N TYR A 41 0.89 -10.27 4.74
CA TYR A 41 1.50 -9.27 3.88
C TYR A 41 2.63 -8.50 4.60
N PRO A 42 3.79 -9.14 4.85
CA PRO A 42 4.86 -8.54 5.64
C PRO A 42 5.54 -7.33 4.98
N GLY A 43 5.40 -7.17 3.66
CA GLY A 43 5.93 -6.02 2.91
C GLY A 43 5.00 -4.80 2.87
N LYS A 44 3.80 -4.86 3.47
CA LYS A 44 2.90 -3.72 3.49
C LYS A 44 3.35 -2.70 4.54
N PRO A 45 3.36 -1.41 4.22
CA PRO A 45 3.84 -0.41 5.17
C PRO A 45 2.91 -0.33 6.38
N HIS A 46 3.51 -0.47 7.57
CA HIS A 46 2.84 -0.25 8.85
C HIS A 46 2.74 1.23 9.19
N VAL A 47 3.75 1.99 8.77
CA VAL A 47 3.84 3.45 8.89
C VAL A 47 4.66 3.91 7.70
N ILE A 48 4.08 4.71 6.80
CA ILE A 48 4.86 5.31 5.73
C ILE A 48 5.62 6.50 6.35
N ALA A 49 6.96 6.46 6.31
CA ALA A 49 7.75 7.63 6.61
C ALA A 49 7.33 8.75 5.65
N ALA A 50 7.20 10.00 6.13
CA ALA A 50 6.78 11.10 5.25
C ALA A 50 7.68 11.17 4.01
N THR A 51 8.99 11.01 4.22
CA THR A 51 9.99 10.91 3.14
C THR A 51 9.73 9.79 2.14
N VAL A 52 9.27 8.61 2.59
CA VAL A 52 8.91 7.51 1.70
C VAL A 52 7.64 7.84 0.92
N PHE A 53 6.64 8.45 1.56
CA PHE A 53 5.39 8.88 0.91
C PHE A 53 5.65 9.95 -0.17
N ASP A 54 6.48 10.95 0.16
CA ASP A 54 6.87 12.03 -0.75
C ASP A 54 7.69 11.53 -1.94
N SER A 55 8.38 10.38 -1.79
CA SER A 55 9.12 9.73 -2.87
C SER A 55 8.26 8.87 -3.81
N LEU A 56 6.97 8.71 -3.52
CA LEU A 56 6.08 7.91 -4.37
C LEU A 56 5.75 8.66 -5.66
N SER A 57 5.95 7.97 -6.78
CA SER A 57 5.86 8.53 -8.14
C SER A 57 4.50 9.12 -8.52
N PHE A 58 3.43 8.82 -7.77
CA PHE A 58 2.09 9.38 -8.05
C PHE A 58 1.92 10.84 -7.57
N GLN A 59 2.83 11.37 -6.74
CA GLN A 59 2.74 12.75 -6.22
C GLN A 59 3.35 13.79 -7.15
N HIS A 60 4.28 13.39 -8.01
CA HIS A 60 4.87 14.26 -9.02
C HIS A 60 4.35 13.86 -10.40
N PRO A 61 3.29 14.50 -10.94
CA PRO A 61 2.81 14.24 -12.29
C PRO A 61 3.82 14.64 -13.39
N SER A 62 5.03 15.07 -13.05
CA SER A 62 6.04 15.50 -14.00
C SER A 62 7.43 14.99 -13.61
N ALA A 63 7.65 13.68 -13.70
CA ALA A 63 8.95 13.09 -14.06
C ALA A 63 8.81 11.58 -14.28
N THR A 64 8.49 11.22 -15.52
CA THR A 64 9.10 10.06 -16.20
C THR A 64 8.70 8.67 -15.69
N ILE A 65 7.56 8.19 -16.19
CA ILE A 65 7.34 6.76 -16.46
C ILE A 65 8.29 6.33 -17.59
N ARG A 66 9.57 6.12 -17.27
CA ARG A 66 10.56 5.33 -18.02
C ARG A 66 11.63 5.04 -16.97
N THR A 67 11.64 3.90 -16.30
CA THR A 67 12.34 2.71 -16.79
C THR A 67 12.02 1.52 -15.88
N LEU A 68 11.13 0.63 -16.30
CA LEU A 68 11.11 -0.76 -15.82
C LEU A 68 10.58 -1.65 -16.95
N ARG A 69 11.30 -1.62 -18.08
CA ARG A 69 11.23 -2.68 -19.09
C ARG A 69 12.54 -2.75 -19.88
N ARG A 70 13.62 -3.16 -19.21
CA ARG A 70 14.79 -3.71 -19.90
C ARG A 70 15.54 -4.65 -18.96
N GLY A 71 14.99 -5.85 -18.82
CA GLY A 71 15.57 -6.95 -18.06
C GLY A 71 15.21 -8.28 -18.73
N ALA A 72 15.63 -8.43 -20.00
CA ALA A 72 15.61 -9.70 -20.72
C ALA A 72 16.62 -9.60 -21.88
N ALA A 73 17.91 -9.63 -21.54
CA ALA A 73 18.95 -10.01 -22.48
C ALA A 73 19.21 -11.50 -22.25
N ILE A 74 18.60 -12.35 -23.09
CA ILE A 74 19.03 -13.73 -23.25
C ILE A 74 20.15 -13.76 -24.29
N GLN A 75 21.26 -14.34 -23.85
CA GLN A 75 22.50 -14.58 -24.59
C GLN A 75 22.28 -15.68 -25.62
N GLY A 76 22.73 -15.47 -26.85
CA GLY A 76 22.75 -16.49 -27.91
C GLY A 76 23.59 -15.99 -29.07
N GLY A 77 24.89 -16.31 -29.04
CA GLY A 77 25.81 -16.16 -30.16
C GLY A 77 26.05 -17.52 -30.83
N GLY A 78 26.43 -17.47 -32.11
CA GLY A 78 26.88 -18.60 -32.93
C GLY A 78 26.05 -18.76 -34.18
#